data_AF-A0AAW8F7S6-F1
#
_entry.id   AF-A0AAW8F7S6-F1
#
_cell.length_a   1.000
_cell.length_b   1.000
_cell.length_c   1.000
_cell.angle_alpha   90.00
_cell.angle_beta   90.00
_cell.angle_gamma   90.00
#
_symmetry.space_group_name_H-M   'P 1'
#
loop_
_entity.id
_entity.type
_entity.pdbx_description
1 polymer ?
#
loop_
_entity_poly.entity_id
_entity_poly.type
_entity_poly.pdbx_seq_one_letter_code
_entity_poly.pdbx_strand_id
1 'polypeptide(L)'
;MHSTHTRFRHAVLTAGATALALLATGCWYASTGARTGGCRDVGDWSGREQAAWLRTAVAFHGTTDGADPSYAQASVVVRGPRTGDVRVLCRPLAVQVEFWTFTATTTRPEMSFVMRYGLSADGGRTRTVAFPAGLPTGQDGTCVQVLVAAYAGTPLAGGELPELTADLATAGDVDVRFGTARIGVHRLLPAQGPAQCHAGRSTPRPSPTASTGWDIYHP
;
A
#
# COMPACT_ATOMS: atom_id res chain seq x y z
N MET A 1 -35.51 16.11 95.16
CA MET A 1 -36.41 17.15 94.63
C MET A 1 -35.70 18.49 94.83
N HIS A 2 -35.11 19.06 93.77
CA HIS A 2 -34.81 20.49 93.53
C HIS A 2 -33.83 20.58 92.34
N SER A 3 -34.38 20.90 91.18
CA SER A 3 -33.63 21.39 90.02
C SER A 3 -33.48 22.90 90.14
N THR A 4 -32.30 23.44 89.84
CA THR A 4 -32.13 24.88 89.63
C THR A 4 -31.28 25.13 88.40
N HIS A 5 -31.92 25.71 87.38
CA HIS A 5 -31.34 26.21 86.14
C HIS A 5 -30.51 27.47 86.38
N THR A 6 -29.41 27.62 85.65
CA THR A 6 -28.80 28.92 85.34
C THR A 6 -28.57 29.06 83.84
N ARG A 7 -28.91 30.25 83.34
CA ARG A 7 -29.12 30.60 81.93
C ARG A 7 -27.83 31.05 81.23
N PHE A 8 -27.80 30.75 79.92
CA PHE A 8 -27.24 31.46 78.76
C PHE A 8 -26.30 32.66 78.96
N ARG A 9 -25.17 32.61 78.25
CA ARG A 9 -24.63 33.76 77.49
C ARG A 9 -24.26 33.32 76.07
N HIS A 10 -24.80 34.05 75.09
CA HIS A 10 -24.43 34.00 73.68
C HIS A 10 -23.06 34.63 73.45
N ALA A 11 -22.28 34.07 72.52
CA ALA A 11 -21.30 34.84 71.75
C ALA A 11 -20.98 34.18 70.39
N VAL A 12 -21.50 34.82 69.34
CA VAL A 12 -20.83 35.18 68.08
C VAL A 12 -20.42 34.07 67.07
N LEU A 13 -21.15 34.12 65.94
CA LEU A 13 -20.80 33.73 64.56
C LEU A 13 -19.32 33.88 64.19
N THR A 14 -18.73 32.92 63.46
CA THR A 14 -18.37 33.04 62.02
C THR A 14 -17.40 31.94 61.57
N ALA A 15 -17.76 31.32 60.44
CA ALA A 15 -16.95 30.77 59.35
C ALA A 15 -15.53 30.22 59.62
N GLY A 16 -15.33 28.96 59.26
CA GLY A 16 -14.00 28.36 59.09
C GLY A 16 -14.07 27.02 58.35
N ALA A 17 -14.73 26.97 57.19
CA ALA A 17 -14.61 25.83 56.28
C ALA A 17 -13.25 25.94 55.56
N THR A 18 -12.20 25.41 56.15
CA THR A 18 -10.92 25.21 55.46
C THR A 18 -11.01 23.94 54.62
N ALA A 19 -11.04 24.16 53.31
CA ALA A 19 -11.05 23.15 52.28
C ALA A 19 -9.83 22.21 52.40
N LEU A 20 -10.09 20.96 52.73
CA LEU A 20 -9.20 19.83 52.44
C LEU A 20 -9.29 19.55 50.93
N ALA A 21 -8.56 20.33 50.14
CA ALA A 21 -8.49 20.16 48.69
C ALA A 21 -7.07 20.40 48.14
N LEU A 22 -6.03 19.94 48.84
CA LEU A 22 -4.65 19.98 48.34
C LEU A 22 -3.83 18.77 48.81
N LEU A 23 -4.26 17.55 48.44
CA LEU A 23 -3.40 16.35 48.46
C LEU A 23 -3.59 15.44 47.22
N ALA A 24 -4.18 15.96 46.14
CA ALA A 24 -4.38 15.21 44.89
C ALA A 24 -3.57 15.76 43.70
N THR A 25 -2.53 16.56 43.95
CA THR A 25 -1.64 17.10 42.91
C THR A 25 -0.20 16.91 43.35
N GLY A 26 0.38 15.74 43.08
CA GLY A 26 1.80 15.54 43.44
C GLY A 26 2.47 14.21 43.09
N CYS A 27 1.76 13.23 42.52
CA CYS A 27 2.38 11.94 42.18
C CYS A 27 2.03 11.44 40.77
N TRP A 28 2.17 12.30 39.75
CA TRP A 28 2.07 11.83 38.35
C TRP A 28 3.32 12.07 37.50
N TYR A 29 4.41 12.55 38.09
CA TYR A 29 5.69 12.72 37.40
C TYR A 29 6.74 11.73 37.94
N ALA A 30 6.48 10.44 37.77
CA ALA A 30 7.49 9.40 37.99
C ALA A 30 7.22 8.18 37.09
N SER A 31 7.12 8.44 35.79
CA SER A 31 7.37 7.43 34.76
C SER A 31 7.94 8.10 33.52
N THR A 32 9.00 8.88 33.70
CA THR A 32 9.99 9.21 32.66
C THR A 32 10.79 7.94 32.37
N GLY A 33 10.13 7.01 31.69
CA GLY A 33 10.64 5.68 31.40
C GLY A 33 9.60 4.82 30.68
N ALA A 34 8.81 5.39 29.77
CA ALA A 34 7.89 4.66 28.92
C ALA A 34 7.89 5.27 27.52
N ARG A 35 8.04 4.41 26.50
CA ARG A 35 8.21 4.71 25.07
C ARG A 35 7.47 5.97 24.59
N THR A 36 8.19 6.80 23.83
CA THR A 36 7.65 7.84 22.95
C THR A 36 6.84 7.22 21.79
N GLY A 37 5.78 6.49 22.12
CA GLY A 37 4.90 5.81 21.17
C GLY A 37 3.61 6.59 20.99
N GLY A 38 3.67 7.72 20.31
CA GLY A 38 2.48 8.44 19.84
C GLY A 38 1.99 7.85 18.52
N CYS A 39 0.66 7.88 18.29
CA CYS A 39 0.11 7.68 16.97
C CYS A 39 0.11 9.01 16.19
N ARG A 40 0.14 8.93 14.87
CA ARG A 40 0.05 10.07 13.96
C ARG A 40 -1.40 10.29 13.56
N ASP A 41 -1.92 11.49 13.78
CA ASP A 41 -3.24 11.84 13.26
C ASP A 41 -3.18 12.06 11.74
N VAL A 42 -4.22 11.59 11.06
CA VAL A 42 -4.36 11.66 9.61
C VAL A 42 -5.31 12.74 9.14
N GLY A 43 -6.12 13.33 10.03
CA GLY A 43 -6.98 14.50 9.77
C GLY A 43 -7.49 14.58 8.33
N ASP A 44 -7.10 15.65 7.64
CA ASP A 44 -7.46 15.96 6.25
C ASP A 44 -6.36 15.60 5.24
N TRP A 45 -5.58 14.53 5.48
CA TRP A 45 -4.53 14.12 4.56
C TRP A 45 -5.04 14.01 3.13
N SER A 46 -4.36 14.73 2.25
CA SER A 46 -4.53 14.60 0.82
C SER A 46 -4.21 13.17 0.35
N GLY A 47 -4.72 12.81 -0.83
CA GLY A 47 -4.39 11.53 -1.46
C GLY A 47 -2.89 11.27 -1.57
N ARG A 48 -2.09 12.33 -1.79
CA ARG A 48 -0.63 12.26 -1.88
C ARG A 48 0.02 11.90 -0.54
N GLU A 49 -0.49 12.45 0.57
CA GLU A 49 0.02 12.16 1.92
C GLU A 49 -0.33 10.73 2.35
N GLN A 50 -1.56 10.30 2.06
CA GLN A 50 -1.98 8.92 2.27
C GLN A 50 -1.13 7.94 1.46
N ALA A 51 -0.87 8.25 0.19
CA ALA A 51 0.03 7.49 -0.67
C ALA A 51 1.48 7.48 -0.14
N ALA A 52 1.97 8.58 0.41
CA ALA A 52 3.30 8.66 1.02
C ALA A 52 3.42 7.73 2.22
N TRP A 53 2.40 7.68 3.07
CA TRP A 53 2.37 6.72 4.17
C TRP A 53 2.38 5.28 3.65
N LEU A 54 1.54 4.96 2.65
CA LEU A 54 1.48 3.62 2.05
C LEU A 54 2.82 3.18 1.43
N ARG A 55 3.57 4.08 0.78
CA ARG A 55 4.91 3.77 0.25
C ARG A 55 5.87 3.23 1.31
N THR A 56 5.71 3.70 2.54
CA THR A 56 6.53 3.23 3.65
C THR A 56 5.96 1.95 4.26
N ALA A 57 4.63 1.87 4.38
CA ALA A 57 3.95 0.81 5.12
C ALA A 57 3.77 -0.48 4.30
N VAL A 58 3.59 -0.39 2.98
CA VAL A 58 3.25 -1.52 2.12
C VAL A 58 4.49 -2.09 1.46
N ALA A 59 4.54 -3.42 1.33
CA ALA A 59 5.54 -4.11 0.54
C ALA A 59 4.96 -5.33 -0.18
N PHE A 60 5.57 -5.66 -1.31
CA PHE A 60 5.34 -6.90 -2.04
C PHE A 60 6.31 -7.98 -1.56
N HIS A 61 5.81 -9.18 -1.35
CA HIS A 61 6.58 -10.37 -1.01
C HIS A 61 6.32 -11.47 -2.04
N GLY A 62 7.31 -12.33 -2.30
CA GLY A 62 7.15 -13.49 -3.19
C GLY A 62 6.99 -13.14 -4.68
N THR A 63 7.30 -11.90 -5.07
CA THR A 63 7.23 -11.41 -6.46
C THR A 63 8.63 -11.36 -7.06
N THR A 64 9.36 -12.48 -7.06
CA THR A 64 10.73 -12.54 -7.61
C THR A 64 10.71 -12.55 -9.12
N ASP A 65 11.61 -11.78 -9.72
CA ASP A 65 11.85 -11.77 -11.16
C ASP A 65 12.68 -13.02 -11.52
N GLY A 66 12.34 -13.70 -12.62
CA GLY A 66 12.99 -14.94 -13.02
C GLY A 66 12.45 -15.49 -14.34
N ALA A 67 13.11 -16.53 -14.87
CA ALA A 67 12.76 -17.15 -16.15
C ALA A 67 11.44 -17.94 -16.13
N ASP A 68 10.91 -18.26 -14.95
CA ASP A 68 9.59 -18.84 -14.76
C ASP A 68 8.99 -18.33 -13.44
N PRO A 69 8.46 -17.09 -13.42
CA PRO A 69 8.01 -16.48 -12.19
C PRO A 69 6.72 -17.17 -11.72
N SER A 70 6.67 -17.53 -10.42
CA SER A 70 5.48 -18.05 -9.76
C SER A 70 5.02 -17.10 -8.65
N TYR A 71 3.73 -16.72 -8.67
CA TYR A 71 3.14 -15.85 -7.65
C TYR A 71 2.28 -16.58 -6.63
N ALA A 72 2.36 -17.92 -6.55
CA ALA A 72 1.55 -18.71 -5.62
C ALA A 72 1.79 -18.35 -4.14
N GLN A 73 2.98 -17.84 -3.81
CA GLN A 73 3.33 -17.37 -2.46
C GLN A 73 3.40 -15.84 -2.38
N ALA A 74 2.99 -15.14 -3.43
CA ALA A 74 3.07 -13.69 -3.48
C ALA A 74 1.98 -13.04 -2.62
N SER A 75 2.34 -11.92 -2.01
CA SER A 75 1.42 -11.17 -1.15
C SER A 75 1.74 -9.68 -1.08
N VAL A 76 0.69 -8.90 -0.81
CA VAL A 76 0.81 -7.51 -0.40
C VAL A 76 0.74 -7.46 1.13
N VAL A 77 1.80 -6.94 1.75
CA VAL A 77 1.90 -6.84 3.20
C VAL A 77 1.85 -5.37 3.61
N VAL A 78 0.82 -4.98 4.34
CA VAL A 78 0.79 -3.73 5.10
C VAL A 78 1.47 -4.00 6.43
N ARG A 79 2.69 -3.49 6.61
CA ARG A 79 3.55 -3.81 7.75
C ARG A 79 3.04 -3.13 9.02
N GLY A 80 3.00 -3.89 10.11
CA GLY A 80 2.88 -3.35 11.46
C GLY A 80 4.16 -2.61 11.89
N PRO A 81 4.19 -2.08 13.12
CA PRO A 81 5.30 -1.26 13.58
C PRO A 81 6.54 -2.13 13.76
N ARG A 82 7.68 -1.64 13.25
CA ARG A 82 9.00 -2.14 13.64
C ARG A 82 9.47 -1.39 14.88
N THR A 83 10.37 -1.97 15.65
CA THR A 83 10.97 -1.27 16.80
C THR A 83 11.60 0.04 16.34
N GLY A 84 11.13 1.17 16.88
CA GLY A 84 11.57 2.54 16.50
C GLY A 84 10.74 3.21 15.39
N ASP A 85 9.65 2.58 14.92
CA ASP A 85 8.87 3.06 13.78
C ASP A 85 7.63 3.87 14.23
N VAL A 86 7.50 5.13 13.77
CA VAL A 86 6.43 6.09 14.12
C VAL A 86 5.26 6.10 13.12
N ARG A 87 5.01 4.98 12.44
CA ARG A 87 4.01 4.87 11.35
C ARG A 87 2.59 4.59 11.82
N VAL A 88 2.40 4.35 13.12
CA VAL A 88 1.09 4.03 13.67
C VAL A 88 0.17 5.25 13.55
N LEU A 89 -0.99 5.08 12.95
CA LEU A 89 -2.00 6.11 12.76
C LEU A 89 -3.01 6.08 13.91
N CYS A 90 -3.51 7.24 14.30
CA CYS A 90 -4.55 7.32 15.34
C CYS A 90 -5.91 6.83 14.85
N ARG A 91 -6.13 6.88 13.53
CA ARG A 91 -7.32 6.34 12.87
C ARG A 91 -6.86 5.51 11.68
N PRO A 92 -7.52 4.37 11.40
CA PRO A 92 -7.12 3.53 10.30
C PRO A 92 -7.48 4.18 8.96
N LEU A 93 -6.57 4.03 8.00
CA LEU A 93 -6.77 4.40 6.61
C LEU A 93 -7.52 3.26 5.89
N ALA A 94 -8.51 3.63 5.07
CA ALA A 94 -9.09 2.69 4.12
C ALA A 94 -8.08 2.45 2.99
N VAL A 95 -7.68 1.19 2.79
CA VAL A 95 -6.69 0.79 1.79
C VAL A 95 -7.34 -0.21 0.84
N GLN A 96 -7.23 0.04 -0.46
CA GLN A 96 -7.60 -0.92 -1.48
C GLN A 96 -6.35 -1.62 -1.98
N VAL A 97 -6.43 -2.94 -2.18
CA VAL A 97 -5.46 -3.73 -2.94
C VAL A 97 -6.19 -4.30 -4.14
N GLU A 98 -5.82 -3.87 -5.33
CA GLU A 98 -6.50 -4.25 -6.57
C GLU A 98 -5.53 -4.91 -7.55
N PHE A 99 -6.10 -5.85 -8.32
CA PHE A 99 -5.41 -6.65 -9.30
C PHE A 99 -6.09 -6.48 -10.66
N TRP A 100 -5.30 -6.21 -11.68
CA TRP A 100 -5.73 -6.12 -13.08
C TRP A 100 -4.82 -6.96 -13.96
N THR A 101 -5.34 -7.41 -15.09
CA THR A 101 -4.57 -8.03 -16.16
C THR A 101 -4.42 -7.05 -17.31
N PHE A 102 -3.21 -6.95 -17.85
CA PHE A 102 -2.96 -6.40 -19.17
C PHE A 102 -2.73 -7.56 -20.13
N THR A 103 -3.59 -7.68 -21.14
CA THR A 103 -3.53 -8.76 -22.12
C THR A 103 -3.20 -8.16 -23.47
N ALA A 104 -2.03 -8.48 -24.02
CA ALA A 104 -1.71 -8.20 -25.42
C ALA A 104 -2.26 -9.34 -26.30
N THR A 105 -3.19 -8.97 -27.19
CA THR A 105 -3.65 -9.82 -28.29
C THR A 105 -3.07 -9.33 -29.61
N THR A 106 -3.27 -10.09 -30.68
CA THR A 106 -2.86 -9.69 -32.05
C THR A 106 -3.58 -8.45 -32.58
N THR A 107 -4.69 -8.05 -31.96
CA THR A 107 -5.54 -6.94 -32.44
C THR A 107 -5.46 -5.71 -31.56
N ARG A 108 -5.40 -5.86 -30.22
CA ARG A 108 -5.25 -4.74 -29.27
C ARG A 108 -4.86 -5.22 -27.86
N PRO A 109 -4.09 -4.44 -27.09
CA PRO A 109 -4.01 -4.63 -25.66
C PRO A 109 -5.33 -4.29 -24.96
N GLU A 110 -5.71 -5.12 -23.99
CA GLU A 110 -6.89 -4.92 -23.13
C GLU A 110 -6.47 -4.94 -21.66
N MET A 111 -7.17 -4.14 -20.83
CA MET A 111 -7.09 -4.24 -19.38
C MET A 111 -8.38 -4.83 -18.82
N SER A 112 -8.27 -5.78 -17.90
CA SER A 112 -9.42 -6.36 -17.21
C SER A 112 -9.20 -6.37 -15.70
N PHE A 113 -10.26 -6.08 -14.95
CA PHE A 113 -10.27 -6.21 -13.50
C PHE A 113 -10.27 -7.70 -13.10
N VAL A 114 -9.43 -8.07 -12.12
CA VAL A 114 -9.37 -9.43 -11.60
C VAL A 114 -10.03 -9.50 -10.23
N MET A 115 -9.51 -8.73 -9.26
CA MET A 115 -9.95 -8.82 -7.88
C MET A 115 -9.59 -7.57 -7.08
N ARG A 116 -10.36 -7.33 -6.01
CA ARG A 116 -10.13 -6.24 -5.05
C ARG A 116 -10.28 -6.73 -3.63
N TYR A 117 -9.40 -6.23 -2.77
CA TYR A 117 -9.49 -6.36 -1.32
C TYR A 117 -9.56 -4.99 -0.68
N GLY A 118 -10.57 -4.77 0.16
CA GLY A 118 -10.66 -3.61 1.03
C GLY A 118 -10.06 -3.92 2.40
N LEU A 119 -9.18 -3.06 2.88
CA LEU A 119 -8.51 -3.18 4.17
C LEU A 119 -8.72 -1.90 5.00
N SER A 120 -8.67 -2.06 6.31
CA SER A 120 -8.55 -0.97 7.27
C SER A 120 -7.20 -1.08 7.97
N ALA A 121 -6.32 -0.12 7.75
CA ALA A 121 -4.92 -0.19 8.18
C ALA A 121 -4.48 1.09 8.91
N ASP A 122 -4.01 0.91 10.13
CA ASP A 122 -3.44 1.95 10.99
C ASP A 122 -1.92 1.79 11.16
N GLY A 123 -1.30 0.78 10.55
CA GLY A 123 0.12 0.46 10.75
C GLY A 123 0.45 -0.09 12.15
N GLY A 124 -0.54 -0.34 13.01
CA GLY A 124 -0.36 -0.93 14.34
C GLY A 124 -0.30 -2.46 14.33
N ARG A 125 -0.81 -3.09 13.26
CA ARG A 125 -0.78 -4.54 13.03
C ARG A 125 -0.42 -4.87 11.59
N THR A 126 0.35 -5.93 11.41
CA THR A 126 0.61 -6.47 10.07
C THR A 126 -0.67 -7.03 9.47
N ARG A 127 -0.96 -6.66 8.22
CA ARG A 127 -2.03 -7.22 7.40
C ARG A 127 -1.42 -7.78 6.12
N THR A 128 -1.86 -8.95 5.73
CA THR A 128 -1.37 -9.63 4.53
C THR A 128 -2.55 -9.95 3.62
N VAL A 129 -2.42 -9.59 2.35
CA VAL A 129 -3.33 -9.98 1.27
C VAL A 129 -2.57 -10.92 0.36
N ALA A 130 -2.99 -12.18 0.31
CA ALA A 130 -2.48 -13.13 -0.66
C ALA A 130 -2.91 -12.72 -2.07
N PHE A 131 -2.08 -13.00 -3.06
CA PHE A 131 -2.50 -12.84 -4.44
C PHE A 131 -3.64 -13.83 -4.76
N PRO A 132 -4.60 -13.46 -5.63
CA PRO A 132 -5.64 -14.37 -6.05
C PRO A 132 -5.04 -15.69 -6.58
N ALA A 133 -5.60 -16.83 -6.18
CA ALA A 133 -5.25 -18.09 -6.80
C ALA A 133 -5.70 -18.07 -8.28
N GLY A 134 -4.90 -18.65 -9.17
CA GLY A 134 -5.24 -18.73 -10.59
C GLY A 134 -5.24 -17.38 -11.30
N LEU A 135 -4.30 -16.49 -10.95
CA LEU A 135 -4.03 -15.31 -11.78
C LEU A 135 -3.89 -15.72 -13.25
N PRO A 136 -4.52 -15.00 -14.20
CA PRO A 136 -4.48 -15.38 -15.59
C PRO A 136 -3.04 -15.46 -16.11
N THR A 137 -2.72 -16.57 -16.76
CA THR A 137 -1.44 -16.79 -17.44
C THR A 137 -1.65 -16.68 -18.94
N GLY A 138 -0.59 -16.30 -19.68
CA GLY A 138 -0.64 -16.30 -21.14
C GLY A 138 -0.98 -17.69 -21.69
N GLN A 139 -1.78 -17.73 -22.76
CA GLN A 139 -2.02 -18.92 -23.57
C GLN A 139 -1.45 -18.70 -24.97
N ASP A 140 -1.41 -19.74 -25.82
CA ASP A 140 -0.83 -19.65 -27.16
C ASP A 140 -1.32 -18.41 -27.93
N GLY A 141 -0.40 -17.48 -28.22
CA GLY A 141 -0.68 -16.23 -28.92
C GLY A 141 -1.19 -15.06 -28.08
N THR A 142 -1.31 -15.21 -26.75
CA THR A 142 -1.70 -14.12 -25.82
C THR A 142 -0.64 -13.94 -24.72
N CYS A 143 -0.20 -12.70 -24.55
CA CYS A 143 0.73 -12.32 -23.49
C CYS A 143 -0.07 -11.59 -22.40
N VAL A 144 0.06 -12.03 -21.15
CA VAL A 144 -0.67 -11.46 -20.01
C VAL A 144 0.32 -11.05 -18.92
N GLN A 145 0.30 -9.78 -18.53
CA GLN A 145 0.95 -9.30 -17.31
C GLN A 145 -0.10 -8.93 -16.27
N VAL A 146 0.27 -9.00 -15.00
CA VAL A 146 -0.63 -8.68 -13.89
C VAL A 146 -0.14 -7.43 -13.18
N LEU A 147 -0.98 -6.42 -13.07
CA LEU A 147 -0.73 -5.25 -12.24
C LEU A 147 -1.42 -5.42 -10.91
N VAL A 148 -0.67 -5.22 -9.83
CA VAL A 148 -1.21 -5.06 -8.48
C VAL A 148 -0.91 -3.65 -7.97
N ALA A 149 -1.90 -3.00 -7.35
CA ALA A 149 -1.69 -1.71 -6.70
C ALA A 149 -2.34 -1.67 -5.31
N ALA A 150 -1.68 -0.97 -4.38
CA ALA A 150 -2.21 -0.63 -3.08
C ALA A 150 -2.32 0.89 -2.93
N TYR A 151 -3.52 1.36 -2.61
CA TYR A 151 -3.85 2.78 -2.62
C TYR A 151 -4.92 3.13 -1.58
N ALA A 152 -5.06 4.41 -1.27
CA ALA A 152 -5.93 4.87 -0.20
C ALA A 152 -7.32 5.32 -0.69
N GLY A 153 -8.32 5.09 0.16
CA GLY A 153 -9.69 5.60 -0.01
C GLY A 153 -10.62 4.64 -0.75
N THR A 154 -11.50 5.23 -1.56
CA THR A 154 -12.49 4.51 -2.38
C THR A 154 -11.85 3.91 -3.63
N PRO A 155 -12.50 2.90 -4.24
CA PRO A 155 -12.06 2.33 -5.50
C PRO A 155 -11.76 3.34 -6.60
N LEU A 156 -10.80 3.03 -7.47
CA LEU A 156 -10.46 3.86 -8.62
C LEU A 156 -11.63 3.97 -9.59
N ALA A 157 -11.92 5.19 -10.04
CA ALA A 157 -12.83 5.44 -11.16
C ALA A 157 -12.09 5.32 -12.50
N GLY A 158 -12.83 5.28 -13.61
CA GLY A 158 -12.27 5.06 -14.96
C GLY A 158 -11.09 5.98 -15.32
N GLY A 159 -11.19 7.28 -15.03
CA GLY A 159 -10.10 8.24 -15.29
C GLY A 159 -8.91 8.16 -14.32
N GLU A 160 -9.02 7.35 -13.26
CA GLU A 160 -7.91 7.09 -12.32
C GLU A 160 -7.19 5.78 -12.61
N LEU A 161 -7.77 4.92 -13.45
CA LEU A 161 -7.20 3.63 -13.81
C LEU A 161 -5.83 3.82 -14.50
N PRO A 162 -4.95 2.81 -14.38
CA PRO A 162 -3.65 2.88 -14.99
C PRO A 162 -3.75 2.81 -16.52
N GLU A 163 -2.84 3.47 -17.20
CA GLU A 163 -2.55 3.24 -18.61
C GLU A 163 -1.13 2.68 -18.74
N LEU A 164 -0.91 1.84 -19.75
CA LEU A 164 0.42 1.32 -20.07
C LEU A 164 1.01 2.14 -21.22
N THR A 165 2.18 2.75 -21.01
CA THR A 165 2.83 3.60 -22.02
C THR A 165 3.86 2.88 -22.88
N ALA A 166 4.23 1.65 -22.52
CA ALA A 166 5.20 0.83 -23.23
C ALA A 166 4.58 -0.45 -23.80
N ASP A 167 5.30 -1.09 -24.72
CA ASP A 167 4.94 -2.42 -25.23
C ASP A 167 4.97 -3.43 -24.08
N LEU A 168 3.92 -4.24 -23.97
CA LEU A 168 3.74 -5.22 -22.89
C LEU A 168 4.89 -6.23 -22.79
N ALA A 169 5.62 -6.49 -23.88
CA ALA A 169 6.80 -7.36 -23.88
C ALA A 169 8.03 -6.77 -23.19
N THR A 170 8.07 -5.45 -23.06
CA THR A 170 9.20 -4.74 -22.43
C THR A 170 8.79 -3.91 -21.22
N ALA A 171 7.48 -3.82 -20.94
CA ALA A 171 6.95 -2.97 -19.91
C ALA A 171 7.38 -3.43 -18.51
N GLY A 172 7.76 -2.45 -17.69
CA GLY A 172 7.96 -2.61 -16.26
C GLY A 172 7.14 -1.62 -15.44
N ASP A 173 7.36 -1.61 -14.13
CA ASP A 173 6.64 -0.75 -13.17
C ASP A 173 6.62 0.72 -13.56
N VAL A 174 7.70 1.21 -14.17
CA VAL A 174 7.88 2.61 -14.57
C VAL A 174 7.00 3.02 -15.76
N ASP A 175 6.47 2.05 -16.50
CA ASP A 175 5.63 2.29 -17.69
C ASP A 175 4.13 2.36 -17.34
N VAL A 176 3.78 2.07 -16.09
CA VAL A 176 2.40 2.15 -15.59
C VAL A 176 2.12 3.58 -15.11
N ARG A 177 1.08 4.21 -15.66
CA ARG A 177 0.70 5.59 -15.33
C ARG A 177 -0.75 5.65 -14.85
N PHE A 178 -0.92 5.94 -13.57
CA PHE A 178 -2.24 6.16 -12.99
C PHE A 178 -2.66 7.63 -13.12
N GLY A 179 -3.95 7.86 -13.38
CA GLY A 179 -4.55 9.20 -13.40
C GLY A 179 -4.78 9.81 -12.02
N THR A 180 -4.20 9.26 -10.95
CA THR A 180 -4.44 9.66 -9.56
C THR A 180 -3.18 9.66 -8.71
N ALA A 181 -3.13 10.56 -7.72
CA ALA A 181 -2.02 10.66 -6.77
C ALA A 181 -2.18 9.75 -5.52
N ARG A 182 -3.29 9.00 -5.44
CA ARG A 182 -3.63 8.14 -4.29
C ARG A 182 -2.88 6.82 -4.26
N ILE A 183 -2.17 6.48 -5.34
CA ILE A 183 -1.39 5.23 -5.44
C ILE A 183 -0.21 5.28 -4.48
N GLY A 184 -0.25 4.41 -3.49
CA GLY A 184 0.85 4.20 -2.58
C GLY A 184 1.96 3.44 -3.26
N VAL A 185 1.67 2.20 -3.63
CA VAL A 185 2.62 1.31 -4.31
C VAL A 185 1.91 0.52 -5.40
N HIS A 186 2.65 0.15 -6.43
CA HIS A 186 2.18 -0.79 -7.45
C HIS A 186 3.33 -1.68 -7.90
N ARG A 187 2.98 -2.79 -8.54
CA ARG A 187 3.92 -3.68 -9.22
C ARG A 187 3.24 -4.31 -10.44
N LEU A 188 3.88 -4.18 -11.58
CA LEU A 188 3.61 -4.91 -12.80
C LEU A 188 4.45 -6.19 -12.76
N LEU A 189 3.76 -7.31 -12.72
CA LEU A 189 4.35 -8.63 -12.58
C LEU A 189 4.67 -9.17 -13.98
N PRO A 190 5.88 -9.74 -14.19
CA PRO A 190 6.21 -10.37 -15.45
C PRO A 190 5.21 -11.47 -15.80
N ALA A 191 5.03 -11.70 -17.10
CA ALA A 191 4.11 -12.72 -17.58
C ALA A 191 4.52 -14.13 -17.12
N GLN A 192 3.53 -14.93 -16.77
CA GLN A 192 3.70 -16.35 -16.40
C GLN A 192 3.29 -17.25 -17.58
N GLY A 193 3.93 -18.42 -17.67
CA GLY A 193 3.57 -19.46 -18.64
C GLY A 193 4.44 -19.48 -19.90
N PRO A 194 4.16 -20.39 -20.85
CA PRO A 194 4.99 -20.64 -22.03
C PRO A 194 4.95 -19.49 -23.04
N ALA A 195 3.85 -18.73 -23.08
CA ALA A 195 3.69 -17.51 -23.87
C ALA A 195 4.24 -16.30 -23.10
N GLN A 196 5.52 -16.34 -22.74
CA GLN A 196 6.18 -15.16 -22.20
C GLN A 196 6.11 -14.05 -23.23
N CYS A 197 5.94 -12.82 -22.77
CA CYS A 197 5.95 -11.66 -23.64
C CYS A 197 7.38 -11.50 -24.20
N HIS A 198 7.69 -12.18 -25.30
CA HIS A 198 9.01 -12.16 -25.87
C HIS A 198 9.26 -10.77 -26.48
N ALA A 199 10.28 -10.08 -25.96
CA ALA A 199 10.85 -8.86 -26.55
C ALA A 199 11.61 -9.12 -27.88
N GLY A 200 11.12 -10.06 -28.68
CA GLY A 200 11.76 -10.56 -29.87
C GLY A 200 10.72 -10.80 -30.94
N ARG A 201 10.33 -9.73 -31.63
CA ARG A 201 9.75 -9.85 -32.96
C ARG A 201 10.70 -10.72 -33.78
N SER A 202 10.28 -11.94 -34.08
CA SER A 202 10.82 -12.72 -35.18
C SER A 202 10.56 -11.94 -36.48
N THR A 203 11.38 -10.94 -36.77
CA THR A 203 11.73 -10.65 -38.15
C THR A 203 12.84 -11.63 -38.48
N PRO A 204 12.62 -12.63 -39.36
CA PRO A 204 13.73 -13.30 -40.00
C PRO A 204 14.56 -12.20 -40.65
N ARG A 205 15.79 -11.99 -40.16
CA ARG A 205 16.77 -11.23 -40.93
C ARG A 205 16.88 -11.99 -42.26
N PRO A 206 16.56 -11.41 -43.42
CA PRO A 206 16.91 -12.09 -44.66
C PRO A 206 18.43 -12.23 -44.63
N SER A 207 18.91 -13.48 -44.54
CA SER A 207 20.29 -13.79 -44.82
C SER A 207 20.58 -13.21 -46.20
N PRO A 208 21.54 -12.28 -46.37
CA PRO A 208 21.97 -11.94 -47.71
C PRO A 208 22.48 -13.24 -48.34
N THR A 209 21.75 -13.65 -49.37
CA THR A 209 22.01 -14.82 -50.20
C THR A 209 23.50 -14.86 -50.53
N ALA A 210 24.17 -15.95 -50.19
CA ALA A 210 25.45 -16.27 -50.82
C ALA A 210 25.17 -16.44 -52.32
N SER A 211 25.47 -15.41 -53.09
CA SER A 211 25.48 -15.45 -54.55
C SER A 211 26.92 -15.28 -55.01
N THR A 212 27.55 -16.42 -55.30
CA THR A 212 28.69 -16.53 -56.21
C THR A 212 28.40 -15.81 -57.54
N GLY A 213 29.33 -15.00 -58.03
CA GLY A 213 29.26 -14.46 -59.40
C GLY A 213 30.26 -13.33 -59.65
N TRP A 214 31.34 -13.66 -60.33
CA TRP A 214 32.41 -12.85 -60.90
C TRP A 214 32.05 -11.47 -61.47
N ASP A 215 32.99 -10.51 -61.34
CA ASP A 215 33.37 -9.51 -62.37
C ASP A 215 34.73 -8.87 -61.98
N ILE A 216 35.89 -9.43 -62.34
CA ILE A 216 36.71 -9.14 -63.54
C ILE A 216 36.38 -7.81 -64.24
N TYR A 217 36.59 -6.65 -63.62
CA TYR A 217 36.98 -5.37 -64.25
C TYR A 217 36.71 -4.26 -63.23
N HIS A 218 37.70 -3.90 -62.42
CA HIS A 218 37.74 -2.57 -61.83
C HIS A 218 39.18 -2.03 -61.94
N PRO A 219 39.36 -0.84 -62.53
CA PRO A 219 40.66 -0.27 -62.92
C PRO A 219 41.56 0.11 -61.74
#